data_AF-A0A3B0XPD4-F1
#
_entry.id   AF-A0A3B0XPD4-F1
#
_cell.length_a   1.000
_cell.length_b   1.000
_cell.length_c   1.000
_cell.angle_alpha   90.00
_cell.angle_beta   90.00
_cell.angle_gamma   90.00
#
_symmetry.space_group_name_H-M   'P 1'
#
loop_
_entity.id
_entity.type
_entity.pdbx_description
1 polymer ?
#
loop_
_entity_poly.entity_id
_entity_poly.type
_entity_poly.pdbx_seq_one_letter_code
_entity_poly.pdbx_strand_id
1 'polypeptide(L)' 'MQHHRYGEEKSIPFRTERYFCSNGVWYFDTRGGHQKGPYISKQEMQAELMQFIQEQITQNKTLKR' A
#
# COMPACT_ATOMS: atom_id res chain seq x y z
N MET A 1 -11.92 9.42 -2.06
CA MET A 1 -11.77 10.79 -1.53
C MET A 1 -10.43 10.86 -0.82
N GLN A 2 -9.58 11.84 -1.14
CA GLN A 2 -8.32 12.03 -0.40
C GLN A 2 -8.64 12.81 0.88
N HIS A 3 -8.00 12.46 1.99
CA HIS A 3 -8.19 13.14 3.28
C HIS A 3 -6.86 13.67 3.78
N HIS A 4 -6.93 14.79 4.50
CA HIS A 4 -5.80 15.32 5.26
C HIS A 4 -5.34 14.26 6.27
N ARG A 5 -4.02 14.05 6.40
CA ARG A 5 -3.50 13.30 7.54
C ARG A 5 -3.67 14.14 8.81
N TYR A 6 -3.73 13.48 9.96
CA TYR A 6 -3.80 14.17 11.24
C TYR A 6 -2.64 15.18 11.36
N GLY A 7 -2.99 16.47 11.52
CA GLY A 7 -2.03 17.58 11.58
C GLY A 7 -1.68 18.26 10.23
N GLU A 8 -2.23 17.81 9.11
CA GLU A 8 -2.08 18.51 7.82
C GLU A 8 -3.20 19.55 7.62
N GLU A 9 -2.92 20.85 7.76
CA GLU A 9 -3.92 21.92 7.54
C GLU A 9 -3.98 22.45 6.09
N LYS A 10 -2.95 22.16 5.29
CA LYS A 10 -2.79 22.68 3.93
C LYS A 10 -3.43 21.77 2.88
N SER A 11 -3.54 22.28 1.65
CA SER A 11 -3.96 21.52 0.46
C SER A 11 -3.41 20.10 0.46
N ILE A 12 -4.29 19.11 0.25
CA ILE A 12 -3.92 17.70 0.19
C ILE A 12 -2.93 17.52 -0.97
N PRO A 13 -1.68 17.09 -0.73
CA PRO A 13 -0.72 16.86 -1.80
C PRO A 13 -1.17 15.69 -2.67
N PHE A 14 -0.80 15.69 -3.95
CA PHE A 14 -1.01 14.54 -4.82
C PHE A 14 -0.30 13.31 -4.25
N ARG A 15 -1.05 12.20 -4.11
CA ARG A 15 -0.55 10.93 -3.60
C ARG A 15 -0.73 9.91 -4.72
N THR A 16 0.37 9.37 -5.24
CA THR A 16 0.31 8.22 -6.13
C THR A 16 -0.16 7.00 -5.36
N GLU A 17 -0.99 6.19 -6.01
CA GLU A 17 -1.23 4.84 -5.55
C GLU A 17 0.09 4.07 -5.57
N ARG A 18 0.33 3.25 -4.55
CA ARG A 18 1.58 2.50 -4.42
C ARG A 18 1.54 1.16 -5.14
N TYR A 19 0.77 1.06 -6.21
CA TYR A 19 0.74 -0.12 -7.06
C TYR A 19 0.87 0.30 -8.51
N PHE A 20 1.55 -0.50 -9.31
CA PHE A 20 1.85 -0.16 -10.70
C PHE A 20 2.01 -1.41 -11.56
N CYS A 21 1.82 -1.23 -12.87
CA CYS A 21 2.09 -2.25 -13.87
C CYS A 21 3.38 -1.87 -14.60
N SER A 22 4.31 -2.82 -14.72
CA SER A 22 5.53 -2.69 -15.50
C SER A 22 5.72 -3.97 -16.31
N ASN A 23 5.96 -3.84 -17.62
CA ASN A 23 6.13 -4.98 -18.53
C ASN A 23 5.00 -6.03 -18.47
N GLY A 24 3.75 -5.59 -18.26
CA GLY A 24 2.58 -6.48 -18.19
C GLY A 24 2.40 -7.22 -16.87
N VAL A 25 3.28 -7.00 -15.89
CA VAL A 25 3.16 -7.57 -14.54
C VAL A 25 2.97 -6.47 -13.50
N TRP A 26 2.31 -6.84 -12.41
CA TRP A 26 1.85 -5.92 -11.38
C TRP A 26 2.74 -5.96 -10.14
N TYR A 27 2.90 -4.81 -9.50
CA TYR A 27 3.69 -4.64 -8.28
C TYR A 27 2.99 -3.68 -7.31
N PHE A 28 3.41 -3.72 -6.04
CA PHE A 28 3.12 -2.65 -5.10
C PHE A 28 4.32 -2.33 -4.19
N ASP A 29 4.41 -1.07 -3.74
CA ASP A 29 5.46 -0.56 -2.86
C ASP A 29 4.97 -0.42 -1.42
N THR A 30 5.78 -0.91 -0.49
CA THR A 30 5.56 -0.80 0.94
C THR A 30 6.15 0.49 1.52
N ARG A 31 5.79 0.83 2.76
CA ARG A 31 6.46 1.91 3.51
C ARG A 31 7.80 1.35 3.99
N GLY A 32 8.90 1.83 3.41
CA GLY A 32 10.26 1.31 3.66
C GLY A 32 11.06 1.03 2.39
N GLY A 33 10.49 1.24 1.20
CA GLY A 33 11.18 1.06 -0.07
C GLY A 33 11.23 -0.39 -0.56
N HIS A 34 10.54 -1.32 0.12
CA HIS A 34 10.42 -2.69 -0.38
C HIS A 34 9.25 -2.79 -1.36
N GLN A 35 9.50 -3.45 -2.48
CA GLN A 35 8.53 -3.75 -3.52
C GLN A 35 8.05 -5.21 -3.38
N LYS A 36 6.79 -5.46 -3.74
CA LYS A 36 6.15 -6.78 -3.81
C LYS A 36 5.61 -7.04 -5.22
N GLY A 37 5.69 -8.29 -5.65
CA GLY A 37 5.42 -8.75 -7.02
C GLY A 37 6.64 -9.51 -7.59
N PRO A 38 6.64 -9.85 -8.89
CA PRO A 38 5.59 -9.57 -9.88
C PRO A 38 4.33 -10.41 -9.65
N TYR A 39 3.18 -9.82 -9.98
CA TYR A 39 1.89 -10.51 -10.05
C TYR A 39 1.40 -10.51 -11.50
N ILE A 40 0.77 -11.60 -11.91
CA ILE A 40 0.33 -11.79 -13.30
C ILE A 40 -0.86 -10.88 -13.62
N SER A 41 -1.69 -10.58 -12.62
CA SER A 41 -2.86 -9.72 -12.79
C SER A 41 -2.97 -8.66 -11.70
N LYS A 42 -3.71 -7.58 -12.00
CA LYS A 42 -4.07 -6.56 -11.01
C LYS A 42 -4.82 -7.16 -9.82
N GLN A 43 -5.68 -8.14 -10.09
CA GLN A 43 -6.54 -8.74 -9.08
C GLN A 43 -5.76 -9.60 -8.08
N GLU A 44 -4.76 -10.34 -8.56
CA GLU A 44 -3.80 -11.08 -7.73
C GLU A 44 -3.00 -10.12 -6.84
N MET A 45 -2.45 -9.05 -7.42
CA MET A 45 -1.75 -8.00 -6.69
C MET A 45 -2.62 -7.37 -5.61
N GLN A 46 -3.90 -7.10 -5.91
CA GLN A 46 -4.84 -6.52 -4.95
C GLN A 46 -5.16 -7.48 -3.79
N ALA A 47 -5.31 -8.78 -4.06
CA ALA A 47 -5.53 -9.78 -3.01
C ALA A 47 -4.35 -9.83 -2.03
N GLU A 48 -3.13 -9.88 -2.56
CA GLU A 48 -1.87 -9.86 -1.80
C GLU A 48 -1.68 -8.55 -1.03
N LEU A 49 -2.01 -7.41 -1.64
CA LEU A 49 -1.97 -6.10 -0.97
C LEU A 49 -2.93 -6.05 0.23
N MET A 50 -4.14 -6.62 0.10
CA MET A 50 -5.11 -6.67 1.20
C MET A 50 -4.63 -7.56 2.34
N GLN A 51 -4.06 -8.73 2.02
CA GLN A 51 -3.45 -9.61 3.03
C GLN A 51 -2.29 -8.90 3.75
N PHE A 52 -1.39 -8.26 3.00
CA PHE A 52 -0.28 -7.50 3.56
C PHE A 52 -0.76 -6.40 4.51
N ILE A 53 -1.77 -5.60 4.11
CA ILE A 53 -2.34 -4.56 4.97
C ILE A 53 -2.91 -5.16 6.26
N GLN A 54 -3.64 -6.28 6.15
CA GLN A 54 -4.21 -6.97 7.31
C GLN A 54 -3.13 -7.47 8.27
N GLU A 55 -2.05 -8.07 7.75
CA GLU A 55 -0.90 -8.50 8.54
C GLU A 55 -0.25 -7.31 9.25
N GLN A 56 0.01 -6.21 8.55
CA GLN A 56 0.62 -5.01 9.14
C GLN A 56 -0.24 -4.42 10.26
N ILE A 57 -1.56 -4.41 10.10
CA ILE A 57 -2.48 -3.96 11.16
C ILE A 57 -2.40 -4.89 12.37
N THR A 58 -2.38 -6.20 12.14
CA THR A 58 -2.26 -7.19 13.22
C THR A 58 -0.92 -7.05 13.95
N GLN A 59 0.20 -6.93 13.22
CA GLN A 59 1.54 -6.76 13.81
C GLN A 59 1.67 -5.46 14.62
N ASN A 60 1.08 -4.35 14.14
CA ASN A 60 1.06 -3.10 14.89
C ASN A 60 0.19 -3.17 16.16
N LYS A 61 -0.83 -4.05 16.20
CA LYS A 61 -1.62 -4.28 17.42
C LYS A 61 -0.84 -5.12 18.44
N THR A 62 -0.04 -6.09 18.00
CA THR A 62 0.79 -6.91 18.91
C THR A 62 1.91 -6.12 19.58
N LEU A 63 2.41 -5.05 18.97
CA LEU A 63 3.44 -4.17 19.54
C LEU A 63 2.90 -3.12 20.53
N LYS A 64 1.58 -3.07 20.79
CA LYS A 64 0.94 -2.17 21.77
C LYS A 64 0.55 -2.86 23.08
N ARG A 65 1.35 -3.83 23.57
CA ARG A 65 1.17 -4.43 24.90
C ARG A 65 2.20 -3.91 25.89
#